data_AF-A0A2N1Q6B6-F1
#
_entry.id   AF-A0A2N1Q6B6-F1
#
_cell.length_a   1.000
_cell.length_b   1.000
_cell.length_c   1.000
_cell.angle_alpha   90.00
_cell.angle_beta   90.00
_cell.angle_gamma   90.00
#
_symmetry.space_group_name_H-M   'P 1'
#
loop_
_entity.id
_entity.type
_entity.pdbx_description
1 polymer ?
#
loop_
_entity_poly.entity_id
_entity_poly.type
_entity_poly.pdbx_seq_one_letter_code
_entity_poly.pdbx_strand_id
1 'polypeptide(L)'
;MTITKKILFIILGLLMFTIVSVYLFADSNIEEDIVLNIDDIAPSTSSLLSNRYTQEENYDVATNPYVKLDGYTYLGKNDASNIELYVDETDLSFRVVQLDNGYVWGSSFDYDYFDPDHPLYDLGDVGSNLTWQNKFNSPVIINYYLGTNLREETLFSPGTVFDYELLNDGRIGYKSTISFSVAKVELVLYVYIDDDGLHYEVPFDQIIEKGNNPLASMALFPFFAATKRLRTPGYIMIPDGIGALIRVDDVKGKEVYNKRFFSSDIGFNQTSSEQYLYANVYGMVHGVNQNGFLAIIEKGAGNALLTHVPSQNQSDMNWTYVTYEFRSSYTQFLNQSETSSIRLIQSNMSRYDIKQTYQFLTGDEANYVGMANKYQSYLVEAYQLERLNVLNDISLHLDVLAAESEKALIGRKTFSMTTTNELQGIIEDLRQKGIEDLDITYHGYGKGGYSYTAPNYTKFESKVGSKADFIELNENLPNDVDLYYTVSYPYVSAGNTKVSTRDVAQSISQEILVVDDLYYMYQIDQAIIDLEKTIESMRAYGVENLSYNFLG
;
A
#
# COMPACT_ATOMS: atom_id res chain seq x y z
N MET A 1 68.40 7.97 -31.38
CA MET A 1 67.09 8.32 -30.77
C MET A 1 66.05 8.57 -31.87
N THR A 2 65.86 7.63 -32.81
CA THR A 2 65.13 7.92 -34.07
C THR A 2 64.24 6.77 -34.55
N ILE A 3 64.47 5.53 -34.08
CA ILE A 3 63.69 4.35 -34.46
C ILE A 3 62.50 4.14 -33.49
N THR A 4 62.72 4.36 -32.19
CA THR A 4 61.70 4.14 -31.14
C THR A 4 60.50 5.08 -31.23
N LYS A 5 60.72 6.35 -31.62
CA LYS A 5 59.62 7.32 -31.82
C LYS A 5 58.77 7.01 -33.07
N LYS A 6 59.38 6.46 -34.13
CA LYS A 6 58.63 6.06 -35.35
C LYS A 6 57.75 4.85 -35.08
N ILE A 7 58.24 3.88 -34.31
CA ILE A 7 57.45 2.70 -33.93
C ILE A 7 56.27 3.10 -33.03
N LEU A 8 56.47 4.02 -32.09
CA LEU A 8 55.40 4.52 -31.23
C LEU A 8 54.30 5.25 -32.02
N PHE A 9 54.67 6.06 -33.02
CA PHE A 9 53.70 6.74 -33.90
C PHE A 9 52.91 5.78 -34.79
N ILE A 10 53.53 4.70 -35.25
CA ILE A 10 52.86 3.66 -36.04
C ILE A 10 51.88 2.87 -35.16
N ILE A 11 52.26 2.56 -33.92
CA ILE A 11 51.38 1.87 -32.96
C ILE A 11 50.21 2.77 -32.55
N LEU A 12 50.42 4.06 -32.28
CA LEU A 12 49.32 5.01 -32.02
C LEU A 12 48.43 5.20 -33.24
N GLY A 13 49.00 5.23 -34.44
CA GLY A 13 48.25 5.31 -35.69
C GLY A 13 47.37 4.08 -35.92
N LEU A 14 47.89 2.87 -35.66
CA LEU A 14 47.15 1.62 -35.74
C LEU A 14 46.05 1.52 -34.68
N LEU A 15 46.32 1.98 -33.44
CA LEU A 15 45.30 2.05 -32.37
C LEU A 15 44.20 3.07 -32.67
N MET A 16 44.54 4.22 -33.25
CA MET A 16 43.54 5.19 -33.71
C MET A 16 42.73 4.64 -34.89
N PHE A 17 43.37 3.89 -35.81
CA PHE A 17 42.66 3.29 -36.95
C PHE A 17 41.73 2.14 -36.53
N THR A 18 42.11 1.33 -35.53
CA THR A 18 41.24 0.28 -34.98
C THR A 18 40.09 0.87 -34.16
N ILE A 19 40.31 1.95 -33.41
CA ILE A 19 39.23 2.65 -32.71
C ILE A 19 38.25 3.28 -33.71
N VAL A 20 38.74 3.98 -34.75
CA VAL A 20 37.88 4.60 -35.76
C VAL A 20 37.11 3.56 -36.59
N SER A 21 37.70 2.39 -36.87
CA SER A 21 36.99 1.32 -37.58
C SER A 21 35.95 0.60 -36.71
N VAL A 22 36.18 0.44 -35.41
CA VAL A 22 35.13 -0.06 -34.49
C VAL A 22 33.96 0.91 -34.37
N TYR A 23 34.21 2.24 -34.44
CA TYR A 23 33.16 3.26 -34.42
C TYR A 23 32.41 3.41 -35.76
N LEU A 24 33.05 3.15 -36.90
CA LEU A 24 32.39 3.19 -38.23
C LEU A 24 31.52 1.95 -38.52
N PHE A 25 31.66 0.87 -37.74
CA PHE A 25 30.82 -0.33 -37.82
C PHE A 25 29.83 -0.47 -36.65
N ALA A 26 29.80 0.50 -35.72
CA ALA A 26 28.69 0.65 -34.78
C ALA A 26 27.56 1.42 -35.46
N ASP A 27 27.00 0.80 -36.50
CA ASP A 27 25.73 1.23 -37.07
C ASP A 27 24.69 1.04 -35.96
N SER A 28 24.20 2.14 -35.40
CA SER A 28 23.02 2.15 -34.56
C SER A 28 21.85 1.73 -35.46
N ASN A 29 21.63 0.41 -35.57
CA ASN A 29 20.31 -0.12 -35.85
C ASN A 29 19.42 0.35 -34.70
N ILE A 30 18.87 1.56 -34.85
CA ILE A 30 17.61 1.91 -34.24
C ILE A 30 16.65 0.97 -34.94
N GLU A 31 16.38 -0.18 -34.32
CA GLU A 31 15.12 -0.87 -34.58
C GLU A 31 14.07 0.20 -34.31
N GLU A 32 13.43 0.72 -35.36
CA GLU A 32 12.16 1.39 -35.20
C GLU A 32 11.34 0.46 -34.33
N ASP A 33 10.96 0.92 -33.13
CA ASP A 33 10.01 0.22 -32.30
C ASP A 33 8.81 -0.05 -33.19
N ILE A 34 8.72 -1.29 -33.66
CA ILE A 34 7.56 -1.77 -34.37
C ILE A 34 6.47 -1.63 -33.32
N VAL A 35 5.66 -0.58 -33.44
CA VAL A 35 4.37 -0.51 -32.78
C VAL A 35 3.69 -1.80 -33.21
N LEU A 36 3.75 -2.81 -32.34
CA LEU A 36 3.08 -4.06 -32.55
C LEU A 36 1.63 -3.66 -32.68
N ASN A 37 1.14 -3.69 -33.91
CA ASN A 37 -0.28 -3.62 -34.19
C ASN A 37 -0.81 -4.87 -33.49
N ILE A 38 -1.32 -4.70 -32.28
CA ILE A 38 -2.00 -5.76 -31.55
C ILE A 38 -3.26 -5.96 -32.36
N ASP A 39 -3.16 -6.83 -33.37
CA ASP A 39 -4.30 -7.32 -34.13
C ASP A 39 -5.39 -7.69 -33.12
N ASP A 40 -6.64 -7.39 -33.46
CA ASP A 40 -7.87 -7.68 -32.72
C ASP A 40 -8.05 -9.19 -32.47
N ILE A 41 -7.17 -9.79 -31.68
CA ILE A 41 -7.33 -11.15 -31.17
C ILE A 41 -8.45 -11.05 -30.14
N ALA A 42 -9.64 -11.52 -30.53
CA ALA A 42 -10.76 -11.64 -29.61
C ALA A 42 -10.26 -12.32 -28.31
N PRO A 43 -10.48 -11.70 -27.14
CA PRO A 43 -9.98 -12.24 -25.89
C PRO A 43 -10.47 -13.67 -25.72
N SER A 44 -9.58 -14.57 -25.27
CA SER A 44 -9.98 -15.93 -24.96
C SER A 44 -11.09 -15.94 -23.91
N THR A 45 -11.89 -17.01 -23.87
CA THR A 45 -12.90 -17.17 -22.81
C THR A 45 -12.28 -17.06 -21.42
N SER A 46 -11.06 -17.59 -21.22
CA SER A 46 -10.32 -17.42 -19.96
C SER A 46 -9.93 -15.96 -19.67
N SER A 47 -9.67 -15.15 -20.69
CA SER A 47 -9.40 -13.73 -20.55
C SER A 47 -10.67 -12.97 -20.15
N LEU A 48 -11.80 -13.29 -20.77
CA LEU A 48 -13.12 -12.71 -20.43
C LEU A 48 -13.60 -13.06 -19.02
N LEU A 49 -13.16 -14.20 -18.47
CA LEU A 49 -13.43 -14.62 -17.09
C LEU A 49 -12.41 -14.04 -16.08
N SER A 50 -11.44 -13.24 -16.52
CA SER A 50 -10.48 -12.58 -15.63
C SER A 50 -11.05 -11.27 -15.08
N ASN A 51 -10.40 -10.74 -14.03
CA ASN A 51 -10.74 -9.43 -13.44
C ASN A 51 -10.47 -8.23 -14.37
N ARG A 52 -9.93 -8.44 -15.57
CA ARG A 52 -9.74 -7.38 -16.58
C ARG A 52 -11.05 -6.95 -17.25
N TYR A 53 -12.09 -7.77 -17.15
CA TYR A 53 -13.38 -7.50 -17.76
C TYR A 53 -14.47 -7.49 -16.70
N THR A 54 -15.49 -6.66 -16.93
CA THR A 54 -16.70 -6.67 -16.11
C THR A 54 -17.39 -8.03 -16.22
N GLN A 55 -17.79 -8.57 -15.08
CA GLN A 55 -18.53 -9.82 -14.99
C GLN A 55 -19.98 -9.53 -14.61
N GLU A 56 -20.89 -10.39 -15.06
CA GLU A 56 -22.30 -10.31 -14.65
C GLU A 56 -22.42 -10.57 -13.14
N GLU A 57 -23.22 -9.74 -12.47
CA GLU A 57 -23.44 -9.86 -11.04
C GLU A 57 -24.47 -10.94 -10.72
N ASN A 58 -24.25 -11.67 -9.61
CA ASN A 58 -25.23 -12.58 -9.06
C ASN A 58 -26.15 -11.84 -8.08
N TYR A 59 -27.44 -11.79 -8.39
CA TYR A 59 -28.50 -11.16 -7.59
C TYR A 59 -29.31 -12.15 -6.73
N ASP A 60 -28.85 -13.39 -6.59
CA ASP A 60 -29.44 -14.38 -5.68
C ASP A 60 -29.56 -13.81 -4.26
N VAL A 61 -30.65 -14.14 -3.57
CA VAL A 61 -30.90 -13.64 -2.22
C VAL A 61 -29.85 -14.22 -1.26
N ALA A 62 -29.10 -13.33 -0.62
CA ALA A 62 -28.13 -13.72 0.38
C ALA A 62 -28.82 -13.98 1.72
N THR A 63 -28.49 -15.13 2.29
CA THR A 63 -28.85 -15.48 3.66
C THR A 63 -27.58 -15.86 4.42
N ASN A 64 -27.61 -15.69 5.74
CA ASN A 64 -26.51 -16.11 6.62
C ASN A 64 -27.01 -17.10 7.68
N PRO A 65 -27.33 -18.35 7.30
CA PRO A 65 -27.93 -19.31 8.23
C PRO A 65 -26.93 -19.81 9.30
N TYR A 66 -25.64 -19.46 9.19
CA TYR A 66 -24.58 -19.84 10.11
C TYR A 66 -24.41 -18.86 11.27
N VAL A 67 -25.17 -17.76 11.29
CA VAL A 67 -25.02 -16.70 12.28
C VAL A 67 -26.37 -16.50 12.96
N LYS A 68 -26.50 -17.09 14.15
CA LYS A 68 -27.70 -16.98 14.99
C LYS A 68 -27.47 -16.03 16.16
N LEU A 69 -28.57 -15.61 16.79
CA LEU A 69 -28.59 -14.79 18.00
C LEU A 69 -28.70 -15.63 19.29
N ASP A 70 -28.88 -16.95 19.18
CA ASP A 70 -28.95 -17.84 20.33
C ASP A 70 -27.64 -17.77 21.11
N GLY A 71 -27.72 -17.50 22.42
CA GLY A 71 -26.54 -17.34 23.29
C GLY A 71 -25.99 -15.91 23.37
N TYR A 72 -26.48 -14.98 22.55
CA TYR A 72 -26.00 -13.59 22.53
C TYR A 72 -26.88 -12.64 23.36
N THR A 73 -26.26 -11.84 24.23
CA THR A 73 -26.89 -10.78 25.01
C THR A 73 -26.99 -9.50 24.18
N TYR A 74 -28.19 -8.90 24.10
CA TYR A 74 -28.40 -7.59 23.47
C TYR A 74 -27.74 -6.45 24.26
N LEU A 75 -26.93 -5.62 23.60
CA LEU A 75 -26.26 -4.46 24.22
C LEU A 75 -26.95 -3.14 23.92
N GLY A 76 -27.53 -2.97 22.71
CA GLY A 76 -28.18 -1.74 22.31
C GLY A 76 -28.25 -1.57 20.80
N LYS A 77 -28.84 -0.46 20.36
CA LYS A 77 -29.00 -0.08 18.96
C LYS A 77 -28.54 1.35 18.72
N ASN A 78 -28.06 1.62 17.51
CA ASN A 78 -27.81 2.96 17.00
C ASN A 78 -28.65 3.17 15.74
N ASP A 79 -29.54 4.17 15.77
CA ASP A 79 -30.47 4.45 14.68
C ASP A 79 -29.78 5.16 13.48
N ALA A 80 -28.65 5.84 13.69
CA ALA A 80 -27.92 6.55 12.63
C ALA A 80 -27.08 5.57 11.77
N SER A 81 -26.38 4.63 12.41
CA SER A 81 -25.66 3.55 11.72
C SER A 81 -26.53 2.35 11.37
N ASN A 82 -27.81 2.38 11.75
CA ASN A 82 -28.84 1.39 11.37
C ASN A 82 -28.57 -0.04 11.90
N ILE A 83 -27.96 -0.17 13.08
CA ILE A 83 -27.50 -1.45 13.62
C ILE A 83 -27.82 -1.66 15.10
N GLU A 84 -27.94 -2.94 15.46
CA GLU A 84 -27.96 -3.43 16.84
C GLU A 84 -26.71 -4.26 17.13
N LEU A 85 -26.20 -4.18 18.37
CA LEU A 85 -25.05 -4.96 18.83
C LEU A 85 -25.48 -5.99 19.88
N TYR A 86 -25.02 -7.22 19.71
CA TYR A 86 -25.16 -8.31 20.67
C TYR A 86 -23.81 -8.96 20.93
N VAL A 87 -23.59 -9.53 22.12
CA VAL A 87 -22.32 -10.17 22.51
C VAL A 87 -22.55 -11.50 23.21
N ASP A 88 -21.68 -12.47 22.97
CA ASP A 88 -21.53 -13.64 23.82
C ASP A 88 -20.43 -13.34 24.85
N GLU A 89 -20.82 -13.16 26.10
CA GLU A 89 -19.91 -12.82 27.20
C GLU A 89 -18.91 -13.93 27.54
N THR A 90 -19.13 -15.15 27.02
CA THR A 90 -18.30 -16.33 27.29
C THR A 90 -17.12 -16.50 26.33
N ASP A 91 -17.15 -15.85 25.17
CA ASP A 91 -16.06 -15.87 24.19
C ASP A 91 -15.76 -14.52 23.52
N LEU A 92 -16.47 -13.46 23.92
CA LEU A 92 -16.37 -12.09 23.40
C LEU A 92 -16.71 -11.97 21.90
N SER A 93 -17.29 -12.99 21.28
CA SER A 93 -17.83 -12.86 19.93
C SER A 93 -19.06 -11.96 19.95
N PHE A 94 -19.37 -11.33 18.81
CA PHE A 94 -20.51 -10.44 18.70
C PHE A 94 -21.36 -10.76 17.46
N ARG A 95 -22.57 -10.20 17.47
CA ARG A 95 -23.49 -10.15 16.33
C ARG A 95 -23.88 -8.71 16.08
N VAL A 96 -23.98 -8.36 14.80
CA VAL A 96 -24.57 -7.09 14.37
C VAL A 96 -25.82 -7.37 13.56
N VAL A 97 -26.95 -6.81 13.97
CA VAL A 97 -28.22 -6.93 13.26
C VAL A 97 -28.53 -5.63 12.55
N GLN A 98 -28.76 -5.70 11.25
CA GLN A 98 -29.22 -4.56 10.45
C GLN A 98 -30.70 -4.29 10.74
N LEU A 99 -31.04 -3.06 11.12
CA LEU A 99 -32.41 -2.72 11.51
C LEU A 99 -33.40 -2.78 10.33
N ASP A 100 -32.98 -2.39 9.13
CA ASP A 100 -33.86 -2.34 7.96
C ASP A 100 -34.38 -3.70 7.49
N ASN A 101 -33.51 -4.71 7.51
CA ASN A 101 -33.78 -5.99 6.86
C ASN A 101 -33.53 -7.21 7.76
N GLY A 102 -33.07 -7.01 9.01
CA GLY A 102 -32.81 -8.07 9.97
C GLY A 102 -31.61 -8.95 9.63
N TYR A 103 -30.77 -8.57 8.66
CA TYR A 103 -29.59 -9.35 8.30
C TYR A 103 -28.59 -9.37 9.45
N VAL A 104 -28.06 -10.55 9.76
CA VAL A 104 -27.14 -10.75 10.88
C VAL A 104 -25.72 -11.00 10.39
N TRP A 105 -24.82 -10.12 10.83
CA TRP A 105 -23.38 -10.28 10.69
C TRP A 105 -22.81 -10.90 11.97
N GLY A 106 -21.84 -11.81 11.82
CA GLY A 106 -21.24 -12.52 12.95
C GLY A 106 -19.73 -12.44 12.92
N SER A 107 -19.12 -12.27 14.10
CA SER A 107 -17.67 -12.38 14.29
C SER A 107 -17.16 -13.82 14.39
N SER A 108 -18.11 -14.76 14.46
CA SER A 108 -17.97 -16.21 14.51
C SER A 108 -19.18 -16.83 13.80
N PHE A 109 -19.19 -18.15 13.60
CA PHE A 109 -20.26 -18.87 12.90
C PHE A 109 -20.50 -20.27 13.48
N ASP A 110 -21.71 -20.78 13.29
CA ASP A 110 -22.17 -22.09 13.75
C ASP A 110 -21.63 -23.23 12.86
N TYR A 111 -21.45 -24.39 13.48
CA TYR A 111 -20.89 -25.60 12.87
C TYR A 111 -21.92 -26.64 12.44
N ASP A 112 -23.21 -26.28 12.38
CA ASP A 112 -24.29 -27.22 12.08
C ASP A 112 -24.10 -27.96 10.75
N TYR A 113 -23.39 -27.35 9.80
CA TYR A 113 -23.05 -27.98 8.52
C TYR A 113 -22.06 -29.16 8.64
N PHE A 114 -21.50 -29.45 9.81
CA PHE A 114 -20.70 -30.66 10.01
C PHE A 114 -21.55 -31.93 10.14
N ASP A 115 -22.82 -31.80 10.49
CA ASP A 115 -23.73 -32.93 10.56
C ASP A 115 -24.24 -33.28 9.15
N PRO A 116 -23.93 -34.47 8.61
CA PRO A 116 -24.39 -34.90 7.29
C PRO A 116 -25.91 -34.92 7.11
N ASP A 117 -26.66 -34.98 8.20
CA ASP A 117 -28.12 -34.98 8.20
C ASP A 117 -28.72 -33.55 8.28
N HIS A 118 -27.89 -32.52 8.49
CA HIS A 118 -28.33 -31.13 8.60
C HIS A 118 -28.53 -30.46 7.23
N PRO A 119 -29.57 -29.62 7.02
CA PRO A 119 -29.82 -28.96 5.72
C PRO A 119 -28.71 -28.03 5.19
N LEU A 120 -27.78 -27.63 6.07
CA LEU A 120 -26.64 -26.78 5.73
C LEU A 120 -25.38 -27.58 5.31
N TYR A 121 -25.43 -28.91 5.41
CA TYR A 121 -24.38 -29.79 4.90
C TYR A 121 -24.36 -29.75 3.37
N ASP A 122 -23.17 -29.59 2.79
CA ASP A 122 -22.94 -29.75 1.36
C ASP A 122 -22.01 -30.92 1.09
N LEU A 123 -22.28 -31.65 0.01
CA LEU A 123 -21.37 -32.73 -0.41
C LEU A 123 -19.98 -32.13 -0.69
N GLY A 124 -18.96 -32.74 -0.09
CA GLY A 124 -17.57 -32.29 -0.23
C GLY A 124 -17.15 -31.19 0.75
N ASP A 125 -17.95 -30.92 1.79
CA ASP A 125 -17.50 -30.12 2.92
C ASP A 125 -16.23 -30.71 3.55
N VAL A 126 -15.26 -29.82 3.81
CA VAL A 126 -13.96 -30.13 4.41
C VAL A 126 -14.09 -30.42 5.90
N GLY A 127 -15.00 -29.72 6.58
CA GLY A 127 -15.17 -29.80 8.03
C GLY A 127 -14.11 -29.00 8.80
N SER A 128 -14.05 -29.17 10.12
CA SER A 128 -13.06 -28.51 10.98
C SER A 128 -12.70 -29.33 12.22
N ASN A 129 -11.44 -29.26 12.65
CA ASN A 129 -10.99 -29.82 13.92
C ASN A 129 -11.05 -28.76 15.05
N LEU A 130 -10.84 -29.19 16.31
CA LEU A 130 -10.91 -28.27 17.46
C LEU A 130 -9.93 -27.09 17.35
N THR A 131 -8.72 -27.31 16.79
CA THR A 131 -7.75 -26.23 16.61
C THR A 131 -8.29 -25.12 15.70
N TRP A 132 -8.92 -25.49 14.60
CA TRP A 132 -9.55 -24.53 13.69
C TRP A 132 -10.81 -23.91 14.29
N GLN A 133 -11.65 -24.69 14.98
CA GLN A 133 -12.82 -24.14 15.69
C GLN A 133 -12.42 -23.10 16.73
N ASN A 134 -11.33 -23.34 17.47
CA ASN A 134 -10.76 -22.36 18.40
C ASN A 134 -10.33 -21.08 17.68
N LYS A 135 -9.76 -21.16 16.47
CA LYS A 135 -9.43 -19.96 15.67
C LYS A 135 -10.69 -19.24 15.19
N PHE A 136 -11.63 -19.97 14.61
CA PHE A 136 -12.89 -19.45 14.08
C PHE A 136 -13.71 -18.69 15.12
N ASN A 137 -13.66 -19.13 16.37
CA ASN A 137 -14.35 -18.47 17.47
C ASN A 137 -13.51 -17.36 18.13
N SER A 138 -12.22 -17.24 17.83
CA SER A 138 -11.33 -16.35 18.58
C SER A 138 -11.53 -14.89 18.16
N PRO A 139 -11.89 -13.98 19.10
CA PRO A 139 -11.99 -12.55 18.80
C PRO A 139 -10.62 -11.92 18.52
N VAL A 140 -9.55 -12.47 19.10
CA VAL A 140 -8.18 -12.00 18.91
C VAL A 140 -7.27 -13.19 18.67
N ILE A 141 -6.46 -13.12 17.62
CA ILE A 141 -5.37 -14.07 17.37
C ILE A 141 -4.08 -13.28 17.38
N ILE A 142 -3.14 -13.64 18.26
CA ILE A 142 -1.81 -13.04 18.29
C ILE A 142 -0.78 -14.00 17.72
N ASN A 143 0.22 -13.45 17.04
CA ASN A 143 1.47 -14.14 16.77
C ASN A 143 2.57 -13.56 17.65
N TYR A 144 3.41 -14.42 18.17
CA TYR A 144 4.57 -14.06 18.99
C TYR A 144 5.80 -14.86 18.56
N TYR A 145 6.98 -14.35 18.90
CA TYR A 145 8.23 -15.04 18.63
C TYR A 145 8.66 -15.93 19.79
N LEU A 146 8.99 -17.19 19.47
CA LEU A 146 9.72 -18.11 20.34
C LEU A 146 11.09 -18.39 19.70
N GLY A 147 12.15 -17.75 20.21
CA GLY A 147 13.39 -17.62 19.43
C GLY A 147 13.09 -16.77 18.21
N THR A 148 13.38 -17.24 16.99
CA THR A 148 13.01 -16.58 15.72
C THR A 148 11.79 -17.19 15.03
N ASN A 149 11.15 -18.20 15.65
CA ASN A 149 9.99 -18.86 15.10
C ASN A 149 8.71 -18.17 15.53
N LEU A 150 7.78 -17.98 14.59
CA LEU A 150 6.43 -17.53 14.91
C LEU A 150 5.64 -18.67 15.55
N ARG A 151 4.87 -18.29 16.56
CA ARG A 151 3.87 -19.10 17.26
C ARG A 151 2.60 -18.29 17.37
N GLU A 152 1.49 -18.98 17.33
CA GLU A 152 0.15 -18.39 17.38
C GLU A 152 -0.49 -18.69 18.74
N GLU A 153 -1.23 -17.73 19.28
CA GLU A 153 -2.07 -17.91 20.46
C GLU A 153 -3.46 -17.30 20.21
N THR A 154 -4.49 -17.98 20.72
CA THR A 154 -5.90 -17.59 20.59
C THR A 154 -6.52 -17.41 21.97
N LEU A 155 -7.76 -16.91 22.04
CA LEU A 155 -8.50 -16.80 23.29
C LEU A 155 -8.69 -18.17 23.97
N PHE A 156 -8.83 -19.23 23.18
CA PHE A 156 -9.05 -20.60 23.67
C PHE A 156 -7.76 -21.38 23.92
N SER A 157 -6.59 -20.73 23.82
CA SER A 157 -5.33 -21.34 24.21
C SER A 157 -5.31 -21.63 25.72
N PRO A 158 -4.72 -22.75 26.16
CA PRO A 158 -4.68 -23.10 27.58
C PRO A 158 -4.11 -21.98 28.47
N GLY A 159 -4.88 -21.59 29.49
CA GLY A 159 -4.48 -20.59 30.47
C GLY A 159 -4.67 -19.14 30.03
N THR A 160 -5.11 -18.88 28.80
CA THR A 160 -5.56 -17.54 28.41
C THR A 160 -6.82 -17.21 29.21
N VAL A 161 -6.88 -16.00 29.74
CA VAL A 161 -8.02 -15.50 30.51
C VAL A 161 -8.41 -14.12 30.01
N PHE A 162 -9.67 -13.76 30.20
CA PHE A 162 -10.14 -12.42 29.90
C PHE A 162 -11.15 -11.97 30.95
N ASP A 163 -11.32 -10.66 31.09
CA ASP A 163 -12.47 -10.05 31.75
C ASP A 163 -13.42 -9.43 30.72
N TYR A 164 -14.64 -9.16 31.12
CA TYR A 164 -15.66 -8.53 30.30
C TYR A 164 -16.29 -7.39 31.10
N GLU A 165 -16.36 -6.20 30.51
CA GLU A 165 -17.00 -5.03 31.11
C GLU A 165 -17.76 -4.25 30.05
N LEU A 166 -19.03 -3.90 30.34
CA LEU A 166 -19.78 -2.96 29.52
C LEU A 166 -19.12 -1.57 29.54
N LEU A 167 -19.19 -0.86 28.41
CA LEU A 167 -18.73 0.52 28.36
C LEU A 167 -19.65 1.42 29.18
N ASN A 168 -19.04 2.29 30.00
CA ASN A 168 -19.73 3.21 30.91
C ASN A 168 -19.54 4.68 30.50
N ASP A 169 -19.08 4.93 29.26
CA ASP A 169 -18.77 6.26 28.71
C ASP A 169 -19.84 6.80 27.75
N GLY A 170 -20.98 6.11 27.66
CA GLY A 170 -22.10 6.49 26.80
C GLY A 170 -22.13 5.78 25.44
N ARG A 171 -21.06 5.08 25.06
CA ARG A 171 -21.04 4.20 23.87
C ARG A 171 -21.77 2.89 24.16
N ILE A 172 -22.38 2.32 23.13
CA ILE A 172 -23.01 0.99 23.21
C ILE A 172 -21.95 -0.05 22.85
N GLY A 173 -21.46 -0.80 23.84
CA GLY A 173 -20.39 -1.76 23.61
C GLY A 173 -19.79 -2.32 24.87
N TYR A 174 -18.67 -3.01 24.72
CA TYR A 174 -17.90 -3.60 25.80
C TYR A 174 -16.39 -3.37 25.61
N LYS A 175 -15.65 -3.56 26.69
CA LYS A 175 -14.20 -3.73 26.68
C LYS A 175 -13.83 -5.06 27.35
N SER A 176 -12.68 -5.58 26.98
CA SER A 176 -12.12 -6.81 27.54
C SER A 176 -10.60 -6.71 27.65
N THR A 177 -10.08 -6.94 28.85
CA THR A 177 -8.66 -7.17 29.12
C THR A 177 -8.36 -8.65 28.90
N ILE A 178 -7.58 -8.94 27.87
CA ILE A 178 -7.22 -10.32 27.50
C ILE A 178 -5.77 -10.56 27.90
N SER A 179 -5.53 -11.60 28.71
CA SER A 179 -4.19 -12.01 29.15
C SER A 179 -3.82 -13.34 28.51
N PHE A 180 -2.98 -13.29 27.46
CA PHE A 180 -2.42 -14.47 26.80
C PHE A 180 -1.36 -15.14 27.67
N SER A 181 -1.51 -16.45 27.85
CA SER A 181 -0.80 -17.20 28.88
C SER A 181 0.61 -17.58 28.44
N VAL A 182 0.82 -17.90 27.16
CA VAL A 182 2.09 -18.40 26.64
C VAL A 182 2.97 -17.26 26.17
N ALA A 183 2.41 -16.31 25.42
CA ALA A 183 3.09 -15.08 25.00
C ALA A 183 3.38 -14.16 26.20
N LYS A 184 2.59 -14.26 27.28
CA LYS A 184 2.60 -13.31 28.41
C LYS A 184 2.32 -11.88 27.94
N VAL A 185 1.38 -11.74 27.01
CA VAL A 185 0.90 -10.47 26.48
C VAL A 185 -0.47 -10.19 27.08
N GLU A 186 -0.65 -8.99 27.60
CA GLU A 186 -1.95 -8.47 28.02
C GLU A 186 -2.34 -7.32 27.10
N LEU A 187 -3.61 -7.25 26.71
CA LEU A 187 -4.14 -6.16 25.89
C LEU A 187 -5.56 -5.81 26.33
N VAL A 188 -6.02 -4.63 25.96
CA VAL A 188 -7.43 -4.24 26.11
C VAL A 188 -8.06 -4.06 24.74
N LEU A 189 -9.11 -4.83 24.49
CA LEU A 189 -9.96 -4.77 23.31
C LEU A 189 -11.21 -3.96 23.62
N TYR A 190 -11.57 -3.02 22.75
CA TYR A 190 -12.85 -2.31 22.77
C TYR A 190 -13.66 -2.71 21.54
N VAL A 191 -14.96 -2.96 21.74
CA VAL A 191 -15.94 -3.18 20.68
C VAL A 191 -17.18 -2.36 20.98
N TYR A 192 -17.56 -1.49 20.05
CA TYR A 192 -18.71 -0.60 20.25
C TYR A 192 -19.35 -0.21 18.93
N ILE A 193 -20.57 0.30 19.02
CA ILE A 193 -21.26 0.96 17.91
C ILE A 193 -21.46 2.45 18.23
N ASP A 194 -21.39 3.27 17.20
CA ASP A 194 -21.79 4.68 17.20
C ASP A 194 -22.48 5.05 15.88
N ASP A 195 -22.56 6.35 15.56
CA ASP A 195 -23.26 6.86 14.37
C ASP A 195 -22.55 6.48 13.05
N ASP A 196 -21.25 6.18 13.09
CA ASP A 196 -20.47 5.76 11.91
C ASP A 196 -20.59 4.25 11.64
N GLY A 197 -20.77 3.45 12.69
CA GLY A 197 -20.94 2.00 12.55
C GLY A 197 -20.41 1.20 13.73
N LEU A 198 -19.78 0.06 13.42
CA LEU A 198 -19.15 -0.83 14.39
C LEU A 198 -17.64 -0.59 14.43
N HIS A 199 -17.07 -0.51 15.62
CA HIS A 199 -15.65 -0.22 15.83
C HIS A 199 -14.95 -1.31 16.63
N TYR A 200 -13.72 -1.66 16.23
CA TYR A 200 -12.78 -2.40 17.05
C TYR A 200 -11.58 -1.52 17.35
N GLU A 201 -11.11 -1.54 18.60
CA GLU A 201 -9.97 -0.73 19.01
C GLU A 201 -9.09 -1.47 20.03
N VAL A 202 -7.77 -1.38 19.82
CA VAL A 202 -6.75 -1.80 20.79
C VAL A 202 -5.74 -0.66 20.93
N PRO A 203 -5.81 0.14 22.01
CA PRO A 203 -4.86 1.22 22.27
C PRO A 203 -3.45 0.67 22.50
N PHE A 204 -2.45 1.28 21.88
CA PHE A 204 -1.06 0.82 22.00
C PHE A 204 -0.56 0.78 23.45
N ASP A 205 -0.91 1.81 24.21
CA ASP A 205 -0.49 1.98 25.61
C ASP A 205 -1.11 0.96 26.56
N GLN A 206 -2.12 0.21 26.10
CA GLN A 206 -2.78 -0.87 26.81
C GLN A 206 -2.29 -2.25 26.37
N ILE A 207 -1.25 -2.34 25.53
CA ILE A 207 -0.54 -3.59 25.19
C ILE A 207 0.68 -3.76 26.10
N ILE A 208 0.64 -4.74 26.99
CA ILE A 208 1.65 -4.98 28.01
C ILE A 208 2.31 -6.36 27.83
N GLU A 209 3.59 -6.38 27.47
CA GLU A 209 4.42 -7.59 27.41
C GLU A 209 5.04 -7.88 28.79
N LYS A 210 4.65 -8.99 29.43
CA LYS A 210 5.12 -9.42 30.76
C LYS A 210 6.16 -10.55 30.70
N GLY A 211 6.56 -10.99 29.50
CA GLY A 211 7.48 -12.12 29.29
C GLY A 211 8.54 -11.87 28.22
N ASN A 212 9.23 -12.94 27.82
CA ASN A 212 10.35 -12.91 26.86
C ASN A 212 9.96 -13.32 25.43
N ASN A 213 8.66 -13.42 25.16
CA ASN A 213 8.10 -13.85 23.88
C ASN A 213 7.49 -12.63 23.18
N PRO A 214 8.25 -11.91 22.32
CA PRO A 214 7.79 -10.65 21.76
C PRO A 214 6.56 -10.84 20.88
N LEU A 215 5.56 -9.98 21.05
CA LEU A 215 4.43 -9.83 20.15
C LEU A 215 4.94 -9.46 18.76
N ALA A 216 4.53 -10.25 17.77
CA ALA A 216 4.85 -10.07 16.36
C ALA A 216 3.70 -9.42 15.61
N SER A 217 2.48 -9.94 15.75
CA SER A 217 1.30 -9.39 15.08
C SER A 217 0.01 -9.78 15.78
N MET A 218 -1.10 -9.15 15.37
CA MET A 218 -2.44 -9.38 15.90
C MET A 218 -3.48 -9.31 14.79
N ALA A 219 -4.46 -10.21 14.80
CA ALA A 219 -5.67 -10.12 14.00
C ALA A 219 -6.88 -10.01 14.94
N LEU A 220 -7.78 -9.07 14.64
CA LEU A 220 -9.02 -8.82 15.38
C LEU A 220 -10.20 -9.33 14.57
N PHE A 221 -11.03 -10.16 15.20
CA PHE A 221 -12.21 -10.80 14.62
C PHE A 221 -11.99 -11.31 13.18
N PRO A 222 -10.97 -12.17 12.95
CA PRO A 222 -10.55 -12.53 11.59
C PRO A 222 -11.60 -13.29 10.77
N PHE A 223 -12.68 -13.73 11.40
CA PHE A 223 -13.78 -14.44 10.77
C PHE A 223 -15.08 -13.62 10.73
N PHE A 224 -15.00 -12.32 11.00
CA PHE A 224 -16.15 -11.44 10.82
C PHE A 224 -16.64 -11.49 9.38
N ALA A 225 -17.95 -11.74 9.23
CA ALA A 225 -18.62 -11.89 7.94
C ALA A 225 -18.11 -13.04 7.05
N ALA A 226 -17.51 -14.09 7.63
CA ALA A 226 -17.15 -15.28 6.87
C ALA A 226 -18.38 -15.91 6.20
N THR A 227 -18.22 -16.45 4.99
CA THR A 227 -19.29 -17.08 4.20
C THR A 227 -18.93 -18.50 3.82
N LYS A 228 -19.88 -19.43 3.92
CA LYS A 228 -19.64 -20.82 3.51
C LYS A 228 -19.79 -20.95 1.99
N ARG A 229 -18.70 -21.30 1.29
CA ARG A 229 -18.67 -21.62 -0.14
C ARG A 229 -19.53 -20.63 -0.94
N LEU A 230 -20.53 -21.11 -1.69
CA LEU A 230 -21.48 -20.29 -2.46
C LEU A 230 -22.85 -20.09 -1.78
N ARG A 231 -23.02 -20.52 -0.51
CA ARG A 231 -24.31 -20.39 0.20
C ARG A 231 -24.69 -18.93 0.46
N THR A 232 -23.69 -18.06 0.54
CA THR A 232 -23.87 -16.61 0.59
C THR A 232 -23.10 -16.01 -0.59
N PRO A 233 -23.78 -15.64 -1.69
CA PRO A 233 -23.13 -15.09 -2.87
C PRO A 233 -22.60 -13.68 -2.57
N GLY A 234 -21.61 -13.23 -3.36
CA GLY A 234 -21.10 -11.87 -3.27
C GLY A 234 -19.64 -11.75 -3.64
N TYR A 235 -18.99 -10.71 -3.12
CA TYR A 235 -17.60 -10.41 -3.41
C TYR A 235 -16.96 -9.56 -2.31
N ILE A 236 -15.64 -9.47 -2.39
CA ILE A 236 -14.79 -8.62 -1.55
C ILE A 236 -14.24 -7.52 -2.46
N MET A 237 -14.42 -6.25 -2.07
CA MET A 237 -13.82 -5.10 -2.73
C MET A 237 -12.46 -4.80 -2.07
N ILE A 238 -11.44 -4.67 -2.88
CA ILE A 238 -10.06 -4.38 -2.45
C ILE A 238 -9.47 -3.21 -3.24
N PRO A 239 -8.71 -2.29 -2.61
CA PRO A 239 -8.10 -1.14 -3.27
C PRO A 239 -6.74 -1.52 -3.90
N ASP A 240 -6.74 -2.60 -4.68
CA ASP A 240 -5.58 -3.09 -5.42
C ASP A 240 -5.50 -2.39 -6.77
N GLY A 241 -4.47 -1.57 -6.98
CA GLY A 241 -4.39 -0.66 -8.12
C GLY A 241 -5.54 0.35 -8.12
N ILE A 242 -6.28 0.44 -9.24
CA ILE A 242 -7.50 1.26 -9.36
C ILE A 242 -8.73 0.65 -8.67
N GLY A 243 -8.58 -0.53 -8.03
CA GLY A 243 -9.63 -1.29 -7.39
C GLY A 243 -9.88 -2.64 -8.09
N ALA A 244 -10.20 -3.66 -7.29
CA ALA A 244 -10.55 -4.99 -7.78
C ALA A 244 -11.64 -5.64 -6.91
N LEU A 245 -12.33 -6.63 -7.49
CA LEU A 245 -13.29 -7.49 -6.78
C LEU A 245 -12.75 -8.92 -6.72
N ILE A 246 -12.72 -9.50 -5.52
CA ILE A 246 -12.54 -10.94 -5.33
C ILE A 246 -13.94 -11.55 -5.18
N ARG A 247 -14.42 -12.25 -6.21
CA ARG A 247 -15.74 -12.89 -6.17
C ARG A 247 -15.70 -14.19 -5.37
N VAL A 248 -16.72 -14.38 -4.53
CA VAL A 248 -16.92 -15.64 -3.83
C VAL A 248 -17.26 -16.73 -4.83
N ASP A 249 -16.54 -17.84 -4.77
CA ASP A 249 -16.86 -19.05 -5.53
C ASP A 249 -16.46 -20.33 -4.76
N ASP A 250 -16.66 -21.47 -5.40
CA ASP A 250 -16.43 -22.79 -4.83
C ASP A 250 -15.35 -23.55 -5.63
N VAL A 251 -14.29 -22.83 -6.03
CA VAL A 251 -13.18 -23.40 -6.80
C VAL A 251 -12.06 -23.85 -5.86
N LYS A 252 -11.70 -25.14 -5.95
CA LYS A 252 -10.62 -25.72 -5.14
C LYS A 252 -9.24 -25.19 -5.54
N GLY A 253 -8.36 -25.09 -4.55
CA GLY A 253 -6.93 -24.82 -4.78
C GLY A 253 -6.61 -23.38 -5.19
N LYS A 254 -7.54 -22.44 -5.00
CA LYS A 254 -7.25 -21.01 -5.13
C LYS A 254 -6.24 -20.57 -4.08
N GLU A 255 -5.32 -19.71 -4.50
CA GLU A 255 -4.31 -19.14 -3.61
C GLU A 255 -4.93 -18.15 -2.62
N VAL A 256 -4.30 -18.02 -1.45
CA VAL A 256 -4.65 -16.98 -0.47
C VAL A 256 -4.19 -15.64 -1.04
N TYR A 257 -5.09 -14.67 -1.06
CA TYR A 257 -4.72 -13.30 -1.35
C TYR A 257 -4.19 -12.65 -0.08
N ASN A 258 -2.99 -12.09 -0.13
CA ASN A 258 -2.35 -11.40 0.99
C ASN A 258 -1.65 -10.18 0.39
N LYS A 259 -1.88 -8.98 0.95
CA LYS A 259 -1.17 -7.75 0.54
C LYS A 259 -1.12 -6.76 1.68
N ARG A 260 -0.04 -5.97 1.74
CA ARG A 260 0.10 -4.87 2.70
C ARG A 260 -0.77 -3.68 2.32
N PHE A 261 -1.32 -3.02 3.33
CA PHE A 261 -1.79 -1.64 3.20
C PHE A 261 -0.57 -0.73 3.14
N PHE A 262 -0.44 0.03 2.06
CA PHE A 262 0.76 0.81 1.77
C PHE A 262 2.05 -0.03 1.70
N SER A 263 3.19 0.63 1.51
CA SER A 263 4.47 -0.03 1.26
C SER A 263 5.02 -0.80 2.46
N SER A 264 5.92 -1.75 2.19
CA SER A 264 6.73 -2.38 3.23
C SER A 264 7.65 -1.38 3.91
N ASP A 265 7.94 -1.60 5.20
CA ASP A 265 8.93 -0.80 5.91
C ASP A 265 10.33 -0.95 5.30
N ILE A 266 10.75 0.10 4.60
CA ILE A 266 12.05 0.18 3.92
C ILE A 266 13.24 0.02 4.89
N GLY A 267 13.05 0.30 6.18
CA GLY A 267 14.04 0.10 7.23
C GLY A 267 14.45 -1.37 7.40
N PHE A 268 13.68 -2.31 6.88
CA PHE A 268 14.06 -3.73 6.87
C PHE A 268 14.93 -4.13 5.67
N ASN A 269 15.04 -3.27 4.65
CA ASN A 269 15.76 -3.56 3.40
C ASN A 269 15.34 -4.90 2.76
N GLN A 270 14.06 -5.24 2.88
CA GLN A 270 13.49 -6.44 2.27
C GLN A 270 12.95 -6.05 0.91
N THR A 271 13.45 -6.68 -0.14
CA THR A 271 12.88 -6.52 -1.47
C THR A 271 11.59 -7.31 -1.56
N SER A 272 10.51 -6.63 -1.92
CA SER A 272 9.24 -7.27 -2.26
C SER A 272 8.83 -6.83 -3.66
N SER A 273 8.49 -7.80 -4.51
CA SER A 273 7.83 -7.52 -5.80
C SER A 273 6.31 -7.34 -5.65
N GLU A 274 5.80 -7.49 -4.42
CA GLU A 274 4.39 -7.34 -4.12
C GLU A 274 3.97 -5.87 -4.20
N GLN A 275 3.00 -5.59 -5.06
CA GLN A 275 2.30 -4.30 -5.08
C GLN A 275 1.45 -4.19 -3.82
N TYR A 276 1.46 -3.04 -3.17
CA TYR A 276 0.65 -2.76 -1.99
C TYR A 276 -0.73 -2.21 -2.34
N LEU A 277 -1.63 -2.21 -1.36
CA LEU A 277 -2.94 -1.57 -1.42
C LEU A 277 -2.79 -0.06 -1.24
N TYR A 278 -3.50 0.73 -2.05
CA TYR A 278 -3.35 2.21 -2.08
C TYR A 278 -4.29 2.96 -1.14
N ALA A 279 -5.28 2.28 -0.56
CA ALA A 279 -6.21 2.87 0.40
C ALA A 279 -6.35 1.96 1.62
N ASN A 280 -6.59 2.55 2.79
CA ASN A 280 -6.76 1.87 4.07
C ASN A 280 -8.17 1.28 4.25
N VAL A 281 -8.71 0.64 3.21
CA VAL A 281 -10.10 0.20 3.16
C VAL A 281 -10.24 -1.17 2.49
N TYR A 282 -11.27 -1.92 2.84
CA TYR A 282 -11.79 -3.02 2.04
C TYR A 282 -13.30 -3.11 2.24
N GLY A 283 -14.00 -3.92 1.48
CA GLY A 283 -15.44 -4.13 1.69
C GLY A 283 -15.86 -5.54 1.36
N MET A 284 -17.02 -5.94 1.88
CA MET A 284 -17.61 -7.24 1.57
C MET A 284 -19.10 -7.08 1.30
N VAL A 285 -19.58 -7.78 0.29
CA VAL A 285 -20.98 -7.85 -0.10
C VAL A 285 -21.48 -9.27 0.12
N HIS A 286 -22.61 -9.39 0.80
CA HIS A 286 -23.43 -10.59 0.90
C HIS A 286 -24.72 -10.34 0.11
N GLY A 287 -24.75 -10.83 -1.13
CA GLY A 287 -25.81 -10.58 -2.10
C GLY A 287 -25.69 -9.16 -2.66
N VAL A 288 -25.45 -9.05 -3.97
CA VAL A 288 -25.33 -7.75 -4.63
C VAL A 288 -26.62 -6.96 -4.45
N ASN A 289 -26.49 -5.71 -4.01
CA ASN A 289 -27.60 -4.81 -3.69
C ASN A 289 -28.51 -5.32 -2.55
N GLN A 290 -27.95 -6.05 -1.58
CA GLN A 290 -28.71 -6.53 -0.43
C GLN A 290 -28.03 -6.15 0.89
N ASN A 291 -26.83 -6.67 1.13
CA ASN A 291 -26.11 -6.46 2.39
C ASN A 291 -24.63 -6.25 2.09
N GLY A 292 -24.03 -5.21 2.66
CA GLY A 292 -22.59 -5.01 2.56
C GLY A 292 -22.04 -4.21 3.71
N PHE A 293 -20.72 -4.13 3.79
CA PHE A 293 -20.03 -3.16 4.63
C PHE A 293 -18.77 -2.64 3.94
N LEU A 294 -18.38 -1.43 4.32
CA LEU A 294 -17.06 -0.87 4.10
C LEU A 294 -16.28 -0.91 5.41
N ALA A 295 -15.12 -1.54 5.42
CA ALA A 295 -14.21 -1.58 6.55
C ALA A 295 -13.06 -0.59 6.34
N ILE A 296 -12.95 0.41 7.22
CA ILE A 296 -11.95 1.47 7.19
C ILE A 296 -10.95 1.24 8.34
N ILE A 297 -9.66 1.19 8.02
CA ILE A 297 -8.59 1.02 9.01
C ILE A 297 -8.08 2.42 9.40
N GLU A 298 -8.75 3.03 10.38
CA GLU A 298 -8.48 4.40 10.82
C GLU A 298 -7.08 4.56 11.45
N LYS A 299 -6.62 3.53 12.18
CA LYS A 299 -5.27 3.52 12.78
C LYS A 299 -4.59 2.16 12.58
N GLY A 300 -3.28 2.21 12.38
CA GLY A 300 -2.43 1.03 12.18
C GLY A 300 -2.29 0.56 10.73
N ALA A 301 -2.95 1.21 9.76
CA ALA A 301 -2.93 0.81 8.35
C ALA A 301 -1.51 0.66 7.76
N GLY A 302 -0.57 1.56 8.06
CA GLY A 302 0.82 1.47 7.59
C GLY A 302 1.62 0.27 8.12
N ASN A 303 1.08 -0.49 9.08
CA ASN A 303 1.66 -1.73 9.59
C ASN A 303 0.70 -2.92 9.41
N ALA A 304 -0.29 -2.78 8.53
CA ALA A 304 -1.34 -3.77 8.36
C ALA A 304 -1.24 -4.48 7.02
N LEU A 305 -1.74 -5.71 6.98
CA LEU A 305 -1.92 -6.46 5.76
C LEU A 305 -3.33 -7.05 5.69
N LEU A 306 -3.92 -7.03 4.49
CA LEU A 306 -5.19 -7.63 4.17
C LEU A 306 -4.95 -9.07 3.72
N THR A 307 -5.72 -10.00 4.26
CA THR A 307 -5.73 -11.39 3.83
C THR A 307 -7.14 -11.81 3.46
N HIS A 308 -7.31 -12.40 2.28
CA HIS A 308 -8.52 -13.13 1.92
C HIS A 308 -8.18 -14.59 1.67
N VAL A 309 -8.83 -15.47 2.41
CA VAL A 309 -8.72 -16.91 2.23
C VAL A 309 -9.99 -17.40 1.52
N PRO A 310 -9.88 -17.96 0.31
CA PRO A 310 -11.02 -18.52 -0.39
C PRO A 310 -11.45 -19.84 0.27
N SER A 311 -12.74 -20.16 0.12
CA SER A 311 -13.25 -21.48 0.50
C SER A 311 -12.55 -22.60 -0.26
N GLN A 312 -12.64 -23.82 0.26
CA GLN A 312 -11.98 -25.00 -0.32
C GLN A 312 -10.44 -24.90 -0.40
N ASN A 313 -9.83 -23.96 0.33
CA ASN A 313 -8.37 -23.91 0.56
C ASN A 313 -8.01 -24.68 1.84
N GLN A 314 -8.37 -24.14 3.01
CA GLN A 314 -8.12 -24.73 4.33
C GLN A 314 -9.39 -25.05 5.11
N SER A 315 -10.54 -24.53 4.68
CA SER A 315 -11.86 -24.79 5.27
C SER A 315 -12.97 -24.54 4.22
N ASP A 316 -14.22 -24.72 4.62
CA ASP A 316 -15.40 -24.42 3.79
C ASP A 316 -15.76 -22.93 3.75
N MET A 317 -15.00 -22.08 4.45
CA MET A 317 -15.31 -20.66 4.58
C MET A 317 -14.48 -19.81 3.63
N ASN A 318 -15.08 -18.74 3.13
CA ASN A 318 -14.38 -17.57 2.62
C ASN A 318 -14.32 -16.56 3.76
N TRP A 319 -13.15 -15.99 4.04
CA TRP A 319 -13.02 -14.95 5.04
C TRP A 319 -11.94 -13.95 4.67
N THR A 320 -12.12 -12.72 5.12
CA THR A 320 -11.20 -11.60 4.87
C THR A 320 -10.90 -10.93 6.19
N TYR A 321 -9.63 -10.66 6.46
CA TYR A 321 -9.21 -10.04 7.72
C TYR A 321 -7.94 -9.23 7.57
N VAL A 322 -7.74 -8.37 8.56
CA VAL A 322 -6.55 -7.54 8.68
C VAL A 322 -5.65 -8.09 9.78
N THR A 323 -4.35 -8.20 9.49
CA THR A 323 -3.32 -8.49 10.49
C THR A 323 -2.47 -7.24 10.69
N TYR A 324 -2.30 -6.82 11.93
CA TYR A 324 -1.50 -5.68 12.35
C TYR A 324 -0.15 -6.16 12.88
N GLU A 325 0.94 -5.74 12.25
CA GLU A 325 2.29 -6.16 12.58
C GLU A 325 2.98 -5.19 13.53
N PHE A 326 3.44 -5.71 14.66
CA PHE A 326 4.12 -4.98 15.71
C PHE A 326 5.64 -5.13 15.62
N ARG A 327 6.10 -6.30 15.17
CA ARG A 327 7.52 -6.61 14.98
C ARG A 327 7.72 -7.59 13.83
N SER A 328 8.81 -7.36 13.10
CA SER A 328 9.29 -8.28 12.07
C SER A 328 10.66 -8.86 12.42
N SER A 329 10.92 -10.07 11.90
CA SER A 329 12.25 -10.65 11.91
C SER A 329 13.05 -10.17 10.71
N TYR A 330 14.36 -9.99 10.87
CA TYR A 330 15.27 -9.57 9.80
C TYR A 330 16.54 -10.43 9.78
N THR A 331 17.20 -10.45 8.63
CA THR A 331 18.48 -11.12 8.46
C THR A 331 19.58 -10.08 8.56
N GLN A 332 20.57 -10.30 9.41
CA GLN A 332 21.77 -9.49 9.49
C GLN A 332 22.95 -10.31 8.99
N PHE A 333 23.62 -9.82 7.94
CA PHE A 333 24.85 -10.43 7.44
C PHE A 333 26.04 -10.05 8.33
N LEU A 334 26.89 -11.03 8.59
CA LEU A 334 28.09 -10.88 9.44
C LEU A 334 29.35 -10.61 8.62
N ASN A 335 29.26 -10.65 7.29
CA ASN A 335 30.34 -10.36 6.37
C ASN A 335 29.82 -9.70 5.07
N GLN A 336 30.71 -9.02 4.35
CA GLN A 336 30.38 -8.31 3.11
C GLN A 336 30.02 -9.24 1.94
N SER A 337 30.43 -10.51 1.99
CA SER A 337 30.11 -11.49 0.95
C SER A 337 28.75 -12.16 1.15
N GLU A 338 27.99 -11.77 2.19
CA GLU A 338 26.66 -12.29 2.53
C GLU A 338 26.61 -13.82 2.74
N THR A 339 27.76 -14.46 3.00
CA THR A 339 27.84 -15.91 3.16
C THR A 339 27.62 -16.38 4.60
N SER A 340 27.52 -15.44 5.54
CA SER A 340 27.26 -15.71 6.96
C SER A 340 26.23 -14.71 7.47
N SER A 341 25.14 -15.20 8.06
CA SER A 341 24.06 -14.37 8.56
C SER A 341 23.48 -14.89 9.87
N ILE A 342 22.76 -14.01 10.57
CA ILE A 342 21.94 -14.34 11.72
C ILE A 342 20.54 -13.75 11.52
N ARG A 343 19.50 -14.50 11.91
CA ARG A 343 18.12 -13.99 11.95
C ARG A 343 17.86 -13.39 13.33
N LEU A 344 17.40 -12.15 13.35
CA LEU A 344 17.09 -11.38 14.54
C LEU A 344 15.63 -10.91 14.51
N ILE A 345 15.16 -10.39 15.63
CA ILE A 345 13.83 -9.80 15.76
C ILE A 345 14.01 -8.33 16.11
N GLN A 346 13.18 -7.47 15.54
CA GLN A 346 13.11 -6.06 15.91
C GLN A 346 12.94 -5.94 17.43
N SER A 347 13.83 -5.19 18.09
CA SER A 347 13.80 -5.05 19.55
C SER A 347 12.58 -4.27 20.01
N ASN A 348 12.35 -3.12 19.40
CA ASN A 348 11.27 -2.20 19.75
C ASN A 348 10.00 -2.54 18.97
N MET A 349 8.87 -2.56 19.65
CA MET A 349 7.55 -2.64 19.03
C MET A 349 7.24 -1.37 18.23
N SER A 350 6.68 -1.52 17.03
CA SER A 350 6.05 -0.41 16.30
C SER A 350 4.93 0.20 17.13
N ARG A 351 4.89 1.53 17.22
CA ARG A 351 4.00 2.26 18.14
C ARG A 351 2.81 2.84 17.38
N TYR A 352 1.67 2.18 17.47
CA TYR A 352 0.41 2.66 16.88
C TYR A 352 -0.77 1.97 17.55
N ASP A 353 -1.90 2.68 17.66
CA ASP A 353 -3.16 2.05 18.05
C ASP A 353 -3.74 1.27 16.88
N ILE A 354 -4.49 0.22 17.16
CA ILE A 354 -5.35 -0.42 16.18
C ILE A 354 -6.74 0.21 16.31
N LYS A 355 -7.28 0.76 15.22
CA LYS A 355 -8.69 1.18 15.14
C LYS A 355 -9.25 0.85 13.77
N GLN A 356 -10.34 0.09 13.73
CA GLN A 356 -11.04 -0.28 12.50
C GLN A 356 -12.54 -0.07 12.65
N THR A 357 -13.16 0.53 11.64
CA THR A 357 -14.58 0.89 11.61
C THR A 357 -15.27 0.17 10.46
N TYR A 358 -16.45 -0.38 10.69
CA TYR A 358 -17.31 -1.03 9.70
C TYR A 358 -18.56 -0.18 9.50
N GLN A 359 -18.68 0.41 8.32
CA GLN A 359 -19.85 1.16 7.91
C GLN A 359 -20.74 0.26 7.05
N PHE A 360 -21.95 -0.02 7.51
CA PHE A 360 -22.84 -0.97 6.84
C PHE A 360 -23.63 -0.33 5.70
N LEU A 361 -23.95 -1.13 4.69
CA LEU A 361 -24.74 -0.78 3.49
C LEU A 361 -25.88 -1.78 3.33
N THR A 362 -27.03 -1.30 2.87
CA THR A 362 -28.24 -2.10 2.60
C THR A 362 -28.83 -1.75 1.23
N GLY A 363 -29.58 -2.68 0.64
CA GLY A 363 -30.31 -2.45 -0.60
C GLY A 363 -29.43 -2.00 -1.76
N ASP A 364 -29.90 -1.06 -2.58
CA ASP A 364 -29.22 -0.58 -3.80
C ASP A 364 -27.84 0.05 -3.56
N GLU A 365 -27.48 0.36 -2.32
CA GLU A 365 -26.16 0.86 -1.95
C GLU A 365 -25.18 -0.27 -1.56
N ALA A 366 -25.66 -1.49 -1.30
CA ALA A 366 -24.84 -2.63 -0.91
C ALA A 366 -24.06 -3.24 -2.11
N ASN A 367 -23.19 -2.42 -2.70
CA ASN A 367 -22.30 -2.75 -3.80
C ASN A 367 -21.01 -1.91 -3.72
N TYR A 368 -20.08 -2.12 -4.66
CA TYR A 368 -18.77 -1.46 -4.64
C TYR A 368 -18.86 0.05 -4.91
N VAL A 369 -19.93 0.52 -5.59
CA VAL A 369 -20.18 1.94 -5.81
C VAL A 369 -20.63 2.61 -4.52
N GLY A 370 -21.57 2.01 -3.78
CA GLY A 370 -21.96 2.51 -2.46
C GLY A 370 -20.79 2.52 -1.47
N MET A 371 -19.94 1.50 -1.52
CA MET A 371 -18.69 1.45 -0.74
C MET A 371 -17.74 2.61 -1.10
N ALA A 372 -17.52 2.87 -2.39
CA ALA A 372 -16.70 3.99 -2.83
C ALA A 372 -17.28 5.35 -2.39
N ASN A 373 -18.60 5.52 -2.47
CA ASN A 373 -19.28 6.72 -2.00
C ASN A 373 -19.11 6.92 -0.48
N LYS A 374 -19.29 5.87 0.33
CA LYS A 374 -19.05 5.95 1.79
C LYS A 374 -17.61 6.31 2.12
N TYR A 375 -16.65 5.71 1.44
CA TYR A 375 -15.23 6.03 1.66
C TYR A 375 -14.91 7.47 1.26
N GLN A 376 -15.47 7.96 0.14
CA GLN A 376 -15.34 9.36 -0.25
C GLN A 376 -15.93 10.29 0.83
N SER A 377 -17.14 10.02 1.32
CA SER A 377 -17.76 10.82 2.38
C SER A 377 -16.91 10.86 3.64
N TYR A 378 -16.35 9.71 4.05
CA TYR A 378 -15.41 9.63 5.16
C TYR A 378 -14.18 10.52 4.94
N LEU A 379 -13.54 10.46 3.77
CA LEU A 379 -12.37 11.28 3.46
C LEU A 379 -12.71 12.78 3.43
N VAL A 380 -13.85 13.14 2.85
CA VAL A 380 -14.33 14.53 2.79
C VAL A 380 -14.54 15.09 4.20
N GLU A 381 -15.16 14.32 5.08
CA GLU A 381 -15.39 14.74 6.47
C GLU A 381 -14.10 14.78 7.28
N ALA A 382 -13.29 13.72 7.23
CA ALA A 382 -12.07 13.59 8.02
C ALA A 382 -11.01 14.65 7.66
N TYR A 383 -10.90 15.00 6.38
CA TYR A 383 -9.87 15.93 5.87
C TYR A 383 -10.44 17.27 5.41
N GLN A 384 -11.74 17.51 5.60
CA GLN A 384 -12.43 18.74 5.19
C GLN A 384 -12.19 19.08 3.72
N LEU A 385 -12.28 18.06 2.85
CA LEU A 385 -11.94 18.20 1.43
C LEU A 385 -13.01 19.02 0.71
N GLU A 386 -12.58 19.97 -0.10
CA GLU A 386 -13.46 20.76 -0.95
C GLU A 386 -13.65 20.09 -2.31
N ARG A 387 -14.88 20.09 -2.81
CA ARG A 387 -15.17 19.58 -4.15
C ARG A 387 -14.63 20.56 -5.19
N LEU A 388 -13.68 20.10 -6.00
CA LEU A 388 -13.23 20.82 -7.19
C LEU A 388 -14.32 20.80 -8.26
N ASN A 389 -14.70 21.97 -8.77
CA ASN A 389 -15.65 22.12 -9.87
C ASN A 389 -14.91 22.38 -11.20
N VAL A 390 -14.03 21.45 -11.58
CA VAL A 390 -13.08 21.61 -12.71
C VAL A 390 -13.53 20.95 -14.02
N LEU A 391 -14.81 20.61 -14.17
CA LEU A 391 -15.30 19.92 -15.38
C LEU A 391 -15.10 20.71 -16.69
N ASN A 392 -14.83 22.02 -16.60
CA ASN A 392 -14.60 22.88 -17.76
C ASN A 392 -13.15 23.42 -17.84
N ASP A 393 -12.27 23.04 -16.91
CA ASP A 393 -10.91 23.59 -16.74
C ASP A 393 -10.00 22.45 -16.28
N ILE A 394 -9.84 21.46 -17.18
CA ILE A 394 -8.98 20.29 -16.94
C ILE A 394 -7.64 20.62 -17.57
N SER A 395 -6.63 20.81 -16.73
CA SER A 395 -5.27 21.07 -17.17
C SER A 395 -4.68 19.88 -17.92
N LEU A 396 -3.86 20.18 -18.93
CA LEU A 396 -2.99 19.17 -19.52
C LEU A 396 -1.69 19.11 -18.70
N HIS A 397 -1.47 17.97 -18.03
CA HIS A 397 -0.20 17.72 -17.35
C HIS A 397 0.87 17.27 -18.35
N LEU A 398 1.98 18.03 -18.42
CA LEU A 398 3.17 17.72 -19.20
C LEU A 398 4.37 17.40 -18.29
N ASP A 399 4.90 16.19 -18.40
CA ASP A 399 6.22 15.85 -17.86
C ASP A 399 7.31 16.13 -18.90
N VAL A 400 8.14 17.13 -18.63
CA VAL A 400 9.19 17.58 -19.56
C VAL A 400 10.56 17.30 -18.97
N LEU A 401 11.42 16.64 -19.75
CA LEU A 401 12.81 16.40 -19.38
C LEU A 401 13.72 17.51 -19.92
N ALA A 402 14.40 18.23 -19.03
CA ALA A 402 15.32 19.31 -19.37
C ALA A 402 16.68 18.76 -19.81
N ALA A 403 17.29 17.91 -19.00
CA ALA A 403 18.60 17.34 -19.26
C ALA A 403 18.80 15.99 -18.55
N GLU A 404 19.71 15.20 -19.10
CA GLU A 404 20.19 13.95 -18.51
C GLU A 404 21.70 13.80 -18.75
N SER A 405 22.34 12.90 -18.02
CA SER A 405 23.74 12.53 -18.18
C SER A 405 23.91 11.09 -18.61
N GLU A 406 24.78 10.88 -19.60
CA GLU A 406 25.25 9.56 -20.00
C GLU A 406 26.66 9.27 -19.46
N LYS A 407 27.01 7.98 -19.40
CA LYS A 407 28.36 7.54 -19.06
C LYS A 407 29.32 7.95 -20.19
N ALA A 408 30.47 8.53 -19.81
CA ALA A 408 31.53 8.90 -20.75
C ALA A 408 32.82 8.13 -20.45
N LEU A 409 33.83 8.24 -21.34
CA LEU A 409 35.15 7.63 -21.15
C LEU A 409 35.79 8.04 -19.82
N ILE A 410 35.59 9.30 -19.41
CA ILE A 410 35.98 9.84 -18.11
C ILE A 410 34.76 10.53 -17.51
N GLY A 411 34.26 10.01 -16.40
CA GLY A 411 33.11 10.57 -15.68
C GLY A 411 31.81 10.45 -16.47
N ARG A 412 31.11 11.58 -16.59
CA ARG A 412 29.78 11.67 -17.20
C ARG A 412 29.70 12.88 -18.12
N LYS A 413 28.78 12.82 -19.08
CA LYS A 413 28.48 13.92 -19.98
C LYS A 413 26.99 14.25 -19.88
N THR A 414 26.67 15.39 -19.30
CA THR A 414 25.31 15.95 -19.34
C THR A 414 25.00 16.42 -20.76
N PHE A 415 23.78 16.23 -21.23
CA PHE A 415 23.27 16.77 -22.49
C PHE A 415 21.87 17.33 -22.27
N SER A 416 21.51 18.32 -23.08
CA SER A 416 20.18 18.94 -23.03
C SER A 416 19.20 18.06 -23.81
N MET A 417 17.98 17.97 -23.29
CA MET A 417 16.82 17.36 -23.94
C MET A 417 15.86 18.47 -24.39
N THR A 418 15.38 19.25 -23.43
CA THR A 418 14.53 20.43 -23.67
C THR A 418 15.16 21.62 -22.96
N THR A 419 15.46 22.68 -23.70
CA THR A 419 15.97 23.95 -23.15
C THR A 419 14.82 24.82 -22.63
N THR A 420 15.14 25.88 -21.87
CA THR A 420 14.12 26.86 -21.43
C THR A 420 13.38 27.49 -22.61
N ASN A 421 14.09 27.80 -23.70
CA ASN A 421 13.51 28.41 -24.90
C ASN A 421 12.63 27.42 -25.67
N GLU A 422 13.01 26.14 -25.74
CA GLU A 422 12.19 25.11 -26.37
C GLU A 422 10.92 24.84 -25.56
N LEU A 423 11.02 24.82 -24.23
CA LEU A 423 9.85 24.70 -23.35
C LEU A 423 8.88 25.87 -23.56
N GLN A 424 9.38 27.10 -23.61
CA GLN A 424 8.56 28.27 -23.93
C GLN A 424 7.89 28.13 -25.31
N GLY A 425 8.61 27.64 -26.32
CA GLY A 425 8.04 27.37 -27.64
C GLY A 425 6.95 26.28 -27.64
N ILE A 426 7.11 25.23 -26.83
CA ILE A 426 6.10 24.18 -26.64
C ILE A 426 4.82 24.77 -26.03
N ILE A 427 4.97 25.57 -24.97
CA ILE A 427 3.85 26.27 -24.31
C ILE A 427 3.11 27.14 -25.34
N GLU A 428 3.84 27.96 -26.10
CA GLU A 428 3.24 28.83 -27.12
C GLU A 428 2.52 28.06 -28.23
N ASP A 429 3.08 26.95 -28.71
CA ASP A 429 2.45 26.11 -29.75
C ASP A 429 1.16 25.43 -29.26
N LEU A 430 1.16 24.90 -28.03
CA LEU A 430 -0.03 24.31 -27.42
C LEU A 430 -1.15 25.34 -27.24
N ARG A 431 -0.80 26.53 -26.77
CA ARG A 431 -1.76 27.65 -26.63
C ARG A 431 -2.32 28.10 -27.96
N GLN A 432 -1.49 28.19 -29.01
CA GLN A 432 -1.96 28.51 -30.37
C GLN A 432 -2.94 27.47 -30.91
N LYS A 433 -2.91 26.23 -30.39
CA LYS A 433 -3.85 25.15 -30.70
C LYS A 433 -5.07 25.11 -29.77
N GLY A 434 -5.19 26.05 -28.84
CA GLY A 434 -6.30 26.18 -27.90
C GLY A 434 -6.17 25.32 -26.64
N ILE A 435 -4.98 24.80 -26.34
CA ILE A 435 -4.68 24.13 -25.07
C ILE A 435 -3.98 25.15 -24.18
N GLU A 436 -4.75 25.80 -23.32
CA GLU A 436 -4.34 26.99 -22.57
C GLU A 436 -3.93 26.66 -21.13
N ASP A 437 -4.71 25.81 -20.45
CA ASP A 437 -4.51 25.35 -19.07
C ASP A 437 -3.48 24.20 -19.01
N LEU A 438 -2.29 24.50 -18.47
CA LEU A 438 -1.14 23.58 -18.46
C LEU A 438 -0.52 23.46 -17.07
N ASP A 439 -0.41 22.23 -16.59
CA ASP A 439 0.46 21.87 -15.48
C ASP A 439 1.75 21.25 -16.03
N ILE A 440 2.91 21.82 -15.74
CA ILE A 440 4.17 21.37 -16.32
C ILE A 440 5.11 20.96 -15.20
N THR A 441 5.54 19.70 -15.19
CA THR A 441 6.64 19.24 -14.35
C THR A 441 7.93 19.24 -15.16
N TYR A 442 8.91 20.06 -14.76
CA TYR A 442 10.19 20.19 -15.44
C TYR A 442 11.30 19.45 -14.70
N HIS A 443 11.68 18.30 -15.25
CA HIS A 443 12.63 17.35 -14.68
C HIS A 443 14.06 17.64 -15.12
N GLY A 444 15.04 17.47 -14.23
CA GLY A 444 16.46 17.47 -14.62
C GLY A 444 17.04 18.82 -15.01
N TYR A 445 16.40 19.93 -14.61
CA TYR A 445 16.92 21.30 -14.76
C TYR A 445 18.23 21.53 -13.97
N GLY A 446 18.48 20.73 -12.94
CA GLY A 446 19.66 20.80 -12.10
C GLY A 446 20.94 20.33 -12.79
N LYS A 447 22.08 20.80 -12.29
CA LYS A 447 23.38 20.46 -12.83
C LYS A 447 23.64 18.94 -12.74
N GLY A 448 23.86 18.33 -13.90
CA GLY A 448 24.03 16.87 -14.01
C GLY A 448 22.78 16.15 -14.53
N GLY A 449 21.68 16.87 -14.77
CA GLY A 449 20.44 16.29 -15.29
C GLY A 449 19.64 15.57 -14.22
N TYR A 450 18.58 14.88 -14.63
CA TYR A 450 17.62 14.25 -13.73
C TYR A 450 18.25 13.22 -12.79
N SER A 451 19.00 12.25 -13.33
CA SER A 451 19.52 11.11 -12.56
C SER A 451 20.62 11.44 -11.53
N TYR A 452 21.24 12.61 -11.58
CA TYR A 452 22.48 12.91 -10.83
C TYR A 452 22.45 14.19 -9.99
N THR A 453 21.32 14.90 -9.98
CA THR A 453 21.22 16.16 -9.23
C THR A 453 20.97 15.94 -7.74
N ALA A 454 20.19 14.92 -7.37
CA ALA A 454 19.73 14.74 -5.98
C ALA A 454 20.87 14.55 -4.96
N PRO A 455 20.80 15.19 -3.77
CA PRO A 455 19.77 16.15 -3.32
C PRO A 455 20.17 17.63 -3.59
N ASN A 456 21.12 17.90 -4.49
CA ASN A 456 21.72 19.23 -4.66
C ASN A 456 21.14 20.02 -5.85
N TYR A 457 20.11 20.82 -5.56
CA TYR A 457 19.43 21.66 -6.55
C TYR A 457 19.92 23.13 -6.59
N THR A 458 21.13 23.42 -6.09
CA THR A 458 21.66 24.81 -6.01
C THR A 458 22.13 25.41 -7.34
N LYS A 459 22.37 24.57 -8.36
CA LYS A 459 22.93 24.98 -9.65
C LYS A 459 22.14 24.34 -10.78
N PHE A 460 21.79 25.15 -11.76
CA PHE A 460 21.03 24.73 -12.92
C PHE A 460 21.98 24.33 -14.06
N GLU A 461 21.52 23.47 -14.96
CA GLU A 461 22.33 22.98 -16.07
C GLU A 461 22.45 24.04 -17.16
N SER A 462 23.68 24.52 -17.35
CA SER A 462 24.02 25.56 -18.34
C SER A 462 23.68 25.20 -19.80
N LYS A 463 23.56 23.91 -20.12
CA LYS A 463 23.14 23.46 -21.46
C LYS A 463 21.63 23.59 -21.69
N VAL A 464 20.84 23.65 -20.62
CA VAL A 464 19.38 23.86 -20.66
C VAL A 464 19.07 25.34 -20.76
N GLY A 465 19.82 26.18 -20.03
CA GLY A 465 19.64 27.63 -20.04
C GLY A 465 20.60 28.34 -19.10
N SER A 466 20.83 29.62 -19.36
CA SER A 466 21.50 30.54 -18.44
C SER A 466 20.58 30.87 -17.26
N LYS A 467 21.13 31.42 -16.18
CA LYS A 467 20.31 31.91 -15.05
C LYS A 467 19.27 32.94 -15.51
N ALA A 468 19.62 33.79 -16.47
CA ALA A 468 18.68 34.77 -17.02
C ALA A 468 17.56 34.08 -17.80
N ASP A 469 17.88 33.03 -18.57
CA ASP A 469 16.90 32.30 -19.38
C ASP A 469 15.87 31.58 -18.49
N PHE A 470 16.28 31.05 -17.33
CA PHE A 470 15.35 30.48 -16.35
C PHE A 470 14.46 31.54 -15.70
N ILE A 471 15.02 32.69 -15.32
CA ILE A 471 14.23 33.80 -14.78
C ILE A 471 13.22 34.28 -15.83
N GLU A 472 13.67 34.46 -17.06
CA GLU A 472 12.83 34.87 -18.19
C GLU A 472 11.71 33.85 -18.48
N LEU A 473 12.00 32.56 -18.45
CA LEU A 473 10.98 31.51 -18.58
C LEU A 473 9.89 31.65 -17.50
N ASN A 474 10.27 31.79 -16.22
CA ASN A 474 9.32 31.90 -15.12
C ASN A 474 8.53 33.22 -15.15
N GLU A 475 9.18 34.34 -15.48
CA GLU A 475 8.52 35.65 -15.58
C GLU A 475 7.56 35.77 -16.76
N ASN A 476 7.74 34.96 -17.81
CA ASN A 476 6.91 34.96 -19.02
C ASN A 476 5.78 33.92 -19.02
N LEU A 477 5.59 33.17 -17.93
CA LEU A 477 4.51 32.19 -17.85
C LEU A 477 3.14 32.92 -17.89
N PRO A 478 2.21 32.48 -18.76
CA PRO A 478 0.82 32.90 -18.68
C PRO A 478 0.19 32.50 -17.34
N ASN A 479 -0.88 33.18 -16.93
CA ASN A 479 -1.54 32.95 -15.63
C ASN A 479 -2.20 31.55 -15.51
N ASP A 480 -2.39 30.87 -16.62
CA ASP A 480 -3.02 29.56 -16.82
C ASP A 480 -1.97 28.46 -17.09
N VAL A 481 -0.69 28.74 -16.79
CA VAL A 481 0.40 27.77 -16.89
C VAL A 481 1.14 27.71 -15.55
N ASP A 482 1.06 26.55 -14.89
CA ASP A 482 1.81 26.26 -13.68
C ASP A 482 3.07 25.44 -14.00
N LEU A 483 4.24 25.99 -13.69
CA LEU A 483 5.54 25.32 -13.90
C LEU A 483 6.15 24.86 -12.57
N TYR A 484 6.26 23.55 -12.40
CA TYR A 484 6.84 22.90 -11.23
C TYR A 484 8.23 22.37 -11.53
N TYR A 485 9.17 22.63 -10.63
CA TYR A 485 10.54 22.11 -10.72
C TYR A 485 10.71 20.88 -9.84
N THR A 486 11.11 19.76 -10.43
CA THR A 486 11.20 18.48 -9.72
C THR A 486 12.36 18.43 -8.73
N VAL A 487 12.06 18.07 -7.49
CA VAL A 487 13.03 17.79 -6.43
C VAL A 487 12.83 16.40 -5.82
N SER A 488 13.94 15.80 -5.41
CA SER A 488 14.01 14.52 -4.70
C SER A 488 15.00 14.64 -3.54
N TYR A 489 14.58 15.19 -2.41
CA TYR A 489 15.43 15.28 -1.21
C TYR A 489 15.57 13.97 -0.44
N PRO A 490 14.57 13.05 -0.40
CA PRO A 490 14.74 11.75 0.22
C PRO A 490 15.75 10.83 -0.49
N TYR A 491 16.31 11.24 -1.63
CA TYR A 491 17.27 10.45 -2.39
C TYR A 491 18.62 11.17 -2.53
N VAL A 492 19.68 10.38 -2.57
CA VAL A 492 21.04 10.82 -2.88
C VAL A 492 21.52 10.06 -4.10
N SER A 493 21.95 10.78 -5.14
CA SER A 493 22.53 10.11 -6.30
C SER A 493 23.80 9.34 -5.91
N ALA A 494 23.94 8.10 -6.37
CA ALA A 494 25.11 7.27 -6.15
C ALA A 494 26.39 7.86 -6.76
N GLY A 495 26.25 8.76 -7.74
CA GLY A 495 27.36 9.55 -8.29
C GLY A 495 27.79 10.74 -7.44
N ASN A 496 27.06 11.06 -6.37
CA ASN A 496 27.33 12.24 -5.55
C ASN A 496 28.42 11.95 -4.50
N THR A 497 29.66 12.28 -4.85
CA THR A 497 30.82 12.05 -3.97
C THR A 497 30.93 13.03 -2.79
N LYS A 498 29.97 13.96 -2.63
CA LYS A 498 30.00 14.97 -1.56
C LYS A 498 29.13 14.60 -0.36
N VAL A 499 28.23 13.65 -0.52
CA VAL A 499 27.40 13.14 0.57
C VAL A 499 28.17 12.04 1.28
N SER A 500 28.27 12.13 2.60
CA SER A 500 28.90 11.09 3.41
C SER A 500 27.99 9.87 3.44
N THR A 501 28.56 8.66 3.40
CA THR A 501 27.78 7.43 3.62
C THR A 501 27.14 7.37 5.02
N ARG A 502 27.58 8.23 5.95
CA ARG A 502 26.95 8.40 7.27
C ARG A 502 25.64 9.18 7.25
N ASP A 503 25.40 9.93 6.17
CA ASP A 503 24.21 10.76 6.01
C ASP A 503 23.14 10.03 5.19
N VAL A 504 23.49 8.87 4.62
CA VAL A 504 22.59 7.94 3.94
C VAL A 504 21.86 7.09 4.97
N ALA A 505 20.61 6.73 4.69
CA ALA A 505 19.81 5.90 5.57
C ALA A 505 20.33 4.45 5.59
N GLN A 506 20.24 3.82 6.76
CA GLN A 506 20.60 2.44 6.96
C GLN A 506 19.40 1.64 7.45
N SER A 507 19.34 0.39 7.03
CA SER A 507 18.39 -0.59 7.53
C SER A 507 18.68 -0.95 8.99
N ILE A 508 17.74 -1.63 9.62
CA ILE A 508 17.91 -2.26 10.94
C ILE A 508 19.03 -3.32 10.93
N SER A 509 19.32 -3.94 9.77
CA SER A 509 20.46 -4.85 9.55
C SER A 509 21.80 -4.12 9.35
N GLN A 510 21.83 -2.77 9.40
CA GLN A 510 22.99 -1.90 9.17
C GLN A 510 23.48 -1.87 7.72
N GLU A 511 22.62 -2.22 6.77
CA GLU A 511 22.88 -2.13 5.35
C GLU A 511 22.50 -0.75 4.84
N ILE A 512 23.22 -0.24 3.84
CA ILE A 512 22.82 1.01 3.17
C ILE A 512 21.51 0.75 2.42
N LEU A 513 20.53 1.63 2.58
CA LEU A 513 19.28 1.56 1.84
C LEU A 513 19.50 2.05 0.40
N VAL A 514 19.59 1.12 -0.53
CA VAL A 514 19.71 1.36 -1.96
C VAL A 514 18.31 1.34 -2.58
N VAL A 515 17.96 2.39 -3.31
CA VAL A 515 16.69 2.47 -4.04
C VAL A 515 16.83 1.74 -5.37
N ASP A 516 17.87 2.09 -6.12
CA ASP A 516 18.24 1.51 -7.40
C ASP A 516 19.74 1.77 -7.69
N ASP A 517 20.20 1.48 -8.90
CA ASP A 517 21.59 1.72 -9.34
C ASP A 517 22.01 3.20 -9.32
N LEU A 518 21.04 4.12 -9.23
CA LEU A 518 21.23 5.55 -9.32
C LEU A 518 21.11 6.25 -7.97
N TYR A 519 20.38 5.69 -7.00
CA TYR A 519 20.01 6.37 -5.77
C TYR A 519 20.15 5.53 -4.51
N TYR A 520 20.61 6.20 -3.45
CA TYR A 520 20.48 5.76 -2.06
C TYR A 520 19.38 6.57 -1.35
N MET A 521 18.77 5.99 -0.32
CA MET A 521 17.87 6.74 0.57
C MET A 521 18.67 7.73 1.44
N TYR A 522 18.27 8.99 1.46
CA TYR A 522 18.85 9.98 2.36
C TYR A 522 18.22 9.90 3.75
N GLN A 523 18.97 10.22 4.80
CA GLN A 523 18.34 10.42 6.10
C GLN A 523 17.38 11.61 6.03
N ILE A 524 16.13 11.41 6.47
CA ILE A 524 15.07 12.41 6.33
C ILE A 524 15.44 13.73 7.02
N ASP A 525 16.03 13.69 8.21
CA ASP A 525 16.49 14.89 8.91
C ASP A 525 17.50 15.70 8.08
N GLN A 526 18.40 15.00 7.38
CA GLN A 526 19.39 15.63 6.53
C GLN A 526 18.78 16.12 5.21
N ALA A 527 17.81 15.39 4.65
CA ALA A 527 17.03 15.80 3.49
C ALA A 527 16.29 17.13 3.74
N ILE A 528 15.69 17.29 4.92
CA ILE A 528 15.03 18.53 5.34
C ILE A 528 16.02 19.69 5.41
N ILE A 529 17.17 19.47 6.07
CA ILE A 529 18.23 20.49 6.18
C ILE A 529 18.70 20.95 4.80
N ASP A 530 18.87 20.03 3.84
CA ASP A 530 19.32 20.37 2.49
C ASP A 530 18.23 21.05 1.67
N LEU A 531 16.95 20.67 1.83
CA LEU A 531 15.82 21.40 1.27
C LEU A 531 15.83 22.87 1.72
N GLU A 532 15.87 23.11 3.02
CA GLU A 532 15.87 24.47 3.59
C GLU A 532 17.04 25.33 3.06
N LYS A 533 18.23 24.74 2.91
CA LYS A 533 19.41 25.45 2.39
C LYS A 533 19.32 25.79 0.89
N THR A 534 18.58 25.01 0.12
CA THR A 534 18.58 25.10 -1.34
C THR A 534 17.41 25.89 -1.90
N ILE A 535 16.29 26.02 -1.16
CA ILE A 535 15.12 26.83 -1.54
C ILE A 535 15.52 28.25 -1.96
N GLU A 536 16.33 28.97 -1.17
CA GLU A 536 16.76 30.33 -1.52
C GLU A 536 17.62 30.38 -2.79
N SER A 537 18.41 29.34 -3.04
CA SER A 537 19.17 29.23 -4.29
C SER A 537 18.25 29.03 -5.48
N MET A 538 17.18 28.24 -5.35
CA MET A 538 16.20 27.98 -6.41
C MET A 538 15.34 29.20 -6.70
N ARG A 539 14.88 29.92 -5.68
CA ARG A 539 14.20 31.22 -5.81
C ARG A 539 15.04 32.22 -6.60
N ALA A 540 16.36 32.18 -6.43
CA ALA A 540 17.25 33.05 -7.19
C ALA A 540 17.24 32.77 -8.71
N TYR A 541 16.74 31.61 -9.18
CA TYR A 541 16.50 31.27 -10.60
C TYR A 541 15.05 31.53 -11.03
N GLY A 542 14.21 32.13 -10.20
CA GLY A 542 12.80 32.37 -10.49
C GLY A 542 11.87 31.20 -10.18
N VAL A 543 12.34 30.16 -9.47
CA VAL A 543 11.48 29.02 -9.12
C VAL A 543 10.51 29.40 -8.01
N GLU A 544 9.22 29.27 -8.30
CA GLU A 544 8.13 29.49 -7.34
C GLU A 544 7.51 28.18 -6.87
N ASN A 545 7.37 27.20 -7.76
CA ASN A 545 6.70 25.93 -7.49
C ASN A 545 7.66 24.73 -7.54
N LEU A 546 7.50 23.81 -6.59
CA LEU A 546 8.26 22.57 -6.51
C LEU A 546 7.33 21.37 -6.73
N SER A 547 7.77 20.40 -7.51
CA SER A 547 7.17 19.07 -7.55
C SER A 547 8.09 18.09 -6.84
N TYR A 548 7.55 17.23 -5.98
CA TYR A 548 8.32 16.23 -5.26
C TYR A 548 8.08 14.87 -5.89
N ASN A 549 9.16 14.20 -6.31
CA ASN A 549 9.06 12.80 -6.78
C ASN A 549 8.62 11.84 -5.66
N PHE A 550 8.94 12.19 -4.41
CA PHE A 550 8.61 11.41 -3.23
C PHE A 550 8.60 12.32 -1.99
N LEU A 551 7.57 12.23 -1.15
CA LEU A 551 7.41 13.05 0.06
C LEU A 551 7.63 12.30 1.38
N GLY A 552 7.92 10.99 1.34
CA GLY A 552 8.07 10.16 2.55
C GLY A 552 6.98 9.12 2.66
#